data_AF-A0A0S7ZP88-F1
#
_entry.id   AF-A0A0S7ZP88-F1
#
_cell.length_a   1.000
_cell.length_b   1.000
_cell.length_c   1.000
_cell.angle_alpha   90.00
_cell.angle_beta   90.00
_cell.angle_gamma   90.00
#
_symmetry.space_group_name_H-M   'P 1'
#
loop_
_entity.id
_entity.type
_entity.pdbx_description
1 polymer ?
#
loop_
_entity_poly.entity_id
_entity_poly.type
_entity_poly.pdbx_seq_one_letter_code
_entity_poly.pdbx_strand_id
1 'polypeptide(L)' 'MLLICVSAFIAVFVLLALLALAMRSLIAVFPERLANVDPALLAAVSATVSAVFPGTKITRVEEER' A
#
# COMPACT_ATOMS: atom_id res chain seq x y z
N MET A 1 39.57 9.47 8.42
CA MET A 1 39.01 8.63 7.33
C MET A 1 37.80 7.81 7.78
N LEU A 2 37.90 7.01 8.84
CA LEU A 2 36.80 6.15 9.32
C LEU A 2 35.49 6.90 9.62
N LEU A 3 35.58 8.10 10.22
CA LEU A 3 34.44 8.98 10.48
C LEU A 3 33.69 9.41 9.20
N ILE A 4 34.43 9.68 8.11
CA ILE A 4 33.84 10.05 6.81
C ILE A 4 33.13 8.84 6.18
N CYS A 5 33.73 7.64 6.30
CA CYS A 5 33.13 6.42 5.79
C CYS A 5 31.80 6.14 6.49
N VAL A 6 31.76 6.26 7.82
CA VAL A 6 30.54 6.05 8.61
C VAL A 6 29.47 7.07 8.24
N SER A 7 29.81 8.36 8.11
CA SER A 7 28.82 9.38 7.72
C SER A 7 28.24 9.13 6.33
N ALA A 8 29.06 8.68 5.38
CA ALA A 8 28.59 8.36 4.02
C ALA A 8 27.63 7.16 4.03
N PHE A 9 27.96 6.10 4.77
CA PHE A 9 27.08 4.94 4.91
C PHE A 9 25.72 5.32 5.52
N ILE A 10 25.73 6.11 6.58
CA ILE A 10 24.49 6.57 7.24
C ILE A 10 23.65 7.40 6.26
N ALA A 11 24.26 8.35 5.53
CA ALA A 11 23.54 9.19 4.58
C ALA A 11 22.84 8.36 3.49
N VAL A 12 23.52 7.35 2.94
CA VAL A 12 22.93 6.46 1.93
C VAL A 12 21.79 5.64 2.52
N PHE A 13 21.96 5.10 3.74
CA PHE A 13 20.92 4.32 4.41
C PHE A 13 19.66 5.16 4.67
N VAL A 14 19.84 6.41 5.10
CA VAL A 14 18.75 7.37 5.31
C VAL A 14 18.04 7.68 3.99
N LEU A 15 18.78 7.93 2.91
CA LEU A 15 18.20 8.16 1.58
C LEU A 15 17.36 6.96 1.12
N LEU A 16 17.93 5.75 1.19
CA LEU A 16 17.22 4.53 0.78
C LEU A 16 15.98 4.28 1.64
N ALA A 17 16.08 4.48 2.95
CA ALA A 17 14.94 4.35 3.86
C ALA A 17 13.83 5.35 3.50
N LEU A 18 14.18 6.59 3.20
CA LEU A 18 13.22 7.64 2.85
C LEU A 18 12.52 7.34 1.52
N LEU A 19 13.25 6.87 0.51
CA LEU A 19 12.64 6.42 -0.75
C LEU A 19 11.72 5.21 -0.56
N ALA A 20 12.14 4.23 0.25
CA ALA A 20 11.30 3.06 0.56
C ALA A 20 10.02 3.48 1.31
N LEU A 21 10.14 4.42 2.25
CA LEU A 21 9.01 5.00 2.96
C LEU A 21 8.11 5.79 2.01
N ALA A 22 8.68 6.55 1.09
CA ALA A 22 7.93 7.27 0.07
C ALA A 22 7.13 6.30 -0.79
N MET A 23 7.76 5.26 -1.33
CA MET A 23 7.06 4.24 -2.13
C MET A 23 5.97 3.55 -1.32
N ARG A 24 6.24 3.18 -0.06
CA ARG A 24 5.26 2.54 0.84
C ARG A 24 4.14 3.48 1.23
N SER A 25 4.42 4.78 1.39
CA SER A 25 3.41 5.81 1.64
C SER A 25 2.55 6.02 0.40
N LEU A 26 3.13 6.03 -0.80
CA LEU A 26 2.40 6.12 -2.04
C LEU A 26 1.48 4.91 -2.23
N ILE A 27 1.95 3.69 -1.95
CA ILE A 27 1.12 2.48 -2.02
C ILE A 27 0.03 2.47 -0.93
N ALA A 28 0.31 3.02 0.25
CA ALA A 28 -0.70 3.12 1.32
C ALA A 28 -1.78 4.17 1.00
N VAL A 29 -1.41 5.28 0.36
CA VAL A 29 -2.32 6.36 -0.05
C VAL A 29 -3.07 6.00 -1.35
N PHE A 30 -2.39 5.32 -2.28
CA PHE A 30 -2.92 4.83 -3.55
C PHE A 30 -2.65 3.32 -3.66
N PRO A 31 -3.42 2.48 -2.94
CA PRO A 31 -3.35 1.04 -3.13
C PRO A 31 -3.68 0.73 -4.59
N GLU A 32 -2.80 -0.04 -5.22
CA GLU A 32 -2.83 -0.46 -6.61
C GLU A 32 -4.24 -0.90 -6.98
N ARG A 33 -4.99 0.00 -7.63
CA ARG A 33 -6.30 -0.28 -8.20
C ARG A 33 -6.06 -1.32 -9.29
N LEU A 34 -6.31 -2.59 -8.99
CA LEU A 34 -6.61 -3.56 -10.03
C LEU A 34 -7.65 -2.92 -10.93
N ALA A 35 -7.27 -2.75 -12.20
CA ALA A 35 -8.05 -2.06 -13.20
C ALA A 35 -9.53 -2.50 -13.12
N ASN A 36 -10.43 -1.52 -13.03
CA ASN A 36 -11.89 -1.66 -13.11
C ASN A 36 -12.70 -1.85 -11.81
N VAL A 37 -12.25 -1.36 -10.65
CA VAL A 37 -13.17 -1.12 -9.52
C VAL A 37 -12.82 0.18 -8.80
N ASP A 38 -13.81 1.05 -8.61
CA ASP A 38 -13.65 2.28 -7.83
C ASP A 38 -13.38 1.91 -6.35
N PRO A 39 -12.30 2.40 -5.71
CA PRO A 39 -11.92 2.03 -4.35
C PRO A 39 -12.90 2.59 -3.34
N ALA A 40 -13.67 3.63 -3.68
CA ALA A 40 -14.81 4.06 -2.89
C ALA A 40 -15.88 2.96 -2.84
N LEU A 41 -16.17 2.31 -3.99
CA LEU A 41 -17.09 1.18 -4.09
C LEU A 41 -16.54 -0.05 -3.37
N LEU A 42 -15.26 -0.40 -3.59
CA LEU A 42 -14.64 -1.56 -2.94
C LEU A 42 -14.54 -1.40 -1.42
N ALA A 43 -14.27 -0.20 -0.91
CA ALA A 43 -14.27 0.10 0.52
C ALA A 43 -15.68 0.01 1.12
N ALA A 44 -16.70 0.53 0.42
CA ALA A 44 -18.10 0.42 0.85
C ALA A 44 -18.59 -1.04 0.87
N VAL A 45 -18.26 -1.81 -0.18
CA VAL A 45 -18.64 -3.24 -0.29
C VAL A 45 -17.88 -4.08 0.73
N SER A 46 -16.57 -3.89 0.91
CA SER A 46 -15.82 -4.65 1.92
C SER A 46 -16.26 -4.34 3.35
N ALA A 47 -16.59 -3.08 3.68
CA ALA A 47 -17.09 -2.70 4.99
C ALA A 47 -18.46 -3.35 5.30
N THR A 48 -19.35 -3.38 4.31
CA THR A 48 -20.67 -4.00 4.44
C THR A 48 -20.59 -5.53 4.47
N VAL A 49 -19.81 -6.14 3.57
CA VAL A 49 -19.61 -7.60 3.53
C VAL A 49 -18.92 -8.09 4.81
N SER A 50 -17.93 -7.37 5.34
CA SER A 50 -17.27 -7.76 6.59
C SER A 50 -18.19 -7.63 7.80
N ALA A 51 -19.15 -6.71 7.77
CA ALA A 51 -20.14 -6.54 8.83
C ALA A 51 -21.22 -7.63 8.82
N VAL A 52 -21.60 -8.13 7.64
CA VAL A 52 -22.65 -9.14 7.49
C VAL A 52 -22.08 -10.57 7.48
N PHE A 53 -20.87 -10.77 6.96
CA PHE A 53 -20.20 -12.07 6.82
C PHE A 53 -18.76 -12.04 7.36
N PRO A 54 -18.57 -12.01 8.69
CA PRO A 54 -17.24 -11.99 9.29
C PRO A 54 -16.44 -13.25 8.92
N GLY A 55 -15.23 -13.05 8.40
CA GLY A 55 -14.30 -14.13 8.03
C GLY A 55 -14.29 -14.55 6.56
N THR A 56 -15.07 -13.88 5.69
CA THR A 56 -15.04 -14.15 4.25
C THR A 56 -13.99 -13.30 3.52
N LYS A 57 -13.25 -13.92 2.60
CA LYS A 57 -12.24 -13.26 1.77
C LYS A 57 -12.83 -13.01 0.38
N ILE A 58 -12.93 -11.74 0.00
CA ILE A 58 -13.34 -11.35 -1.36
C ILE A 58 -12.19 -11.70 -2.31
N THR A 59 -12.37 -12.75 -3.12
CA THR A 59 -11.33 -13.28 -4.01
C THR A 59 -11.41 -12.76 -5.45
N ARG A 60 -12.56 -12.23 -5.87
CA ARG A 60 -12.79 -11.65 -7.20
C ARG A 60 -14.07 -10.82 -7.20
N VAL A 61 -14.02 -9.60 -7.75
CA VAL A 61 -15.19 -8.74 -7.99
C VAL A 61 -15.23 -8.47 -9.49
N GLU A 62 -16.22 -9.02 -10.17
CA GLU A 62 -16.49 -8.74 -11.58
C GLU A 62 -17.88 -8.09 -11.66
N GLU A 63 -17.95 -6.94 -12.33
CA GLU A 63 -19.23 -6.32 -12.69
C GLU A 63 -19.76 -7.01 -13.95
N GLU A 64 -20.93 -7.63 -13.86
CA GLU A 64 -21.66 -8.16 -15.01
C GLU A 64 -22.51 -7.03 -15.62
N ARG A 65 -22.27 -6.70 -16.90
CA ARG A 65 -23.05 -5.73 -17.67
C ARG A 65 -23.90 -6.42 -18.71
#